data_AF-A0A4Y2KLF0-F1
#
_entry.id   AF-A0A4Y2KLF0-F1
#
_cell.length_a   1.000
_cell.length_b   1.000
_cell.length_c   1.000
_cell.angle_alpha   90.00
_cell.angle_beta   90.00
_cell.angle_gamma   90.00
#
_symmetry.space_group_name_H-M   'P 1'
#
loop_
_entity.id
_entity.type
_entity.pdbx_description
1 polymer ?
#
loop_
_entity_poly.entity_id
_entity_poly.type
_entity_poly.pdbx_seq_one_letter_code
_entity_poly.pdbx_strand_id
1 'polypeptide(L)'
;MTFPNEQQNNFEELVGILKKKFSRSVSFEILQNKFNKIVQQPGQSVKDLAEEISNAANRYFNKGNSKNPEICTLTEKMKFSKFLESLRPDIRTQVKIFGPSSFEEAVKQACNAEIAFNNTAASSNVFTPAEVNILLANHFESCRKIEELNKKIENLTQISVGNHSASEPWDRSAFNRNDHGSSALN
;
A
#
# COMPACT_ATOMS: atom_id res chain seq x y z
N MET A 1 44.86 29.77 59.21
CA MET A 1 45.34 28.77 58.23
C MET A 1 44.28 28.68 57.14
N THR A 2 44.51 29.29 56.00
CA THR A 2 43.66 29.22 54.81
C THR A 2 44.25 28.18 53.87
N PHE A 3 43.50 27.13 53.56
CA PHE A 3 43.90 26.13 52.57
C PHE A 3 43.83 26.74 51.15
N PRO A 4 44.77 26.45 50.24
CA PRO A 4 44.72 26.99 48.88
C PRO A 4 43.61 26.31 48.08
N ASN A 5 42.87 27.14 47.34
CA ASN A 5 41.81 26.78 46.40
C ASN A 5 42.06 25.46 45.67
N GLU A 6 41.14 24.52 45.81
CA GLU A 6 40.94 23.45 44.85
C GLU A 6 40.72 24.09 43.47
N GLN A 7 41.69 23.92 42.56
CA GLN A 7 41.44 24.07 41.15
C GLN A 7 40.37 23.06 40.78
N GLN A 8 39.10 23.50 40.74
CA GLN A 8 38.02 22.77 40.11
C GLN A 8 38.39 22.58 38.64
N ASN A 9 39.03 21.45 38.34
CA ASN A 9 39.12 20.92 36.99
C ASN A 9 37.69 20.60 36.56
N ASN A 10 37.01 21.60 35.99
CA ASN A 10 35.67 21.43 35.46
C ASN A 10 35.80 20.53 34.23
N PHE A 11 35.48 19.25 34.41
CA PHE A 11 35.48 18.24 33.35
C PHE A 11 34.79 18.75 32.08
N GLU A 12 33.73 19.56 32.20
CA GLU A 12 33.04 20.13 31.04
C GLU A 12 33.82 21.20 30.30
N GLU A 13 34.70 21.93 30.97
CA GLU A 13 35.61 22.86 30.32
C GLU A 13 36.66 22.10 29.50
N LEU A 14 37.22 21.03 30.06
CA LEU A 14 38.15 20.13 29.38
C LEU A 14 37.49 19.44 28.17
N VAL A 15 36.28 18.91 28.33
CA VAL A 15 35.49 18.33 27.24
C VAL A 15 35.19 19.38 26.17
N GLY A 16 34.87 20.61 26.56
CA GLY A 16 34.65 21.74 25.65
C GLY A 16 35.89 22.08 24.83
N ILE A 17 37.06 22.15 25.47
CA ILE A 17 38.35 22.42 24.81
C ILE A 17 38.73 21.30 23.85
N LEU A 18 38.58 20.04 24.28
CA LEU A 18 38.85 18.88 23.43
C LEU A 18 37.91 18.84 22.23
N LYS A 19 36.60 19.03 22.42
CA LYS A 19 35.64 19.14 21.31
C LYS A 19 36.04 20.28 20.38
N LYS A 20 36.41 21.46 20.88
CA LYS A 20 36.85 22.58 20.04
C LYS A 20 38.13 22.29 19.26
N LYS A 21 39.13 21.66 19.88
CA LYS A 21 40.42 21.33 19.24
C LYS A 21 40.33 20.21 18.21
N PHE A 22 39.48 19.22 18.47
CA PHE A 22 39.40 17.99 17.68
C PHE A 22 38.16 17.88 16.80
N SER A 23 37.20 18.82 16.91
CA SER A 23 36.13 18.94 15.93
C SER A 23 36.73 19.34 14.60
N ARG A 24 36.81 18.38 13.67
CA ARG A 24 36.95 18.70 12.25
C ARG A 24 35.63 19.32 11.79
N SER A 25 35.52 20.64 11.88
CA SER A 25 34.43 21.36 11.24
C SER A 25 34.63 21.23 9.73
N VAL A 26 33.70 20.53 9.08
CA VAL A 26 33.58 20.60 7.63
C VAL A 26 33.17 22.04 7.31
N SER A 27 33.84 22.69 6.36
CA SER A 27 33.54 24.09 6.03
C SER A 27 32.08 24.22 5.59
N PHE A 28 31.50 25.40 5.85
CA PHE A 28 30.13 25.72 5.43
C PHE A 28 29.92 25.45 3.94
N GLU A 29 30.87 25.84 3.11
CA GLU A 29 30.84 25.65 1.65
C GLU A 29 30.77 24.17 1.26
N ILE A 30 31.52 23.29 1.93
CA ILE A 30 31.46 21.85 1.67
C ILE A 30 30.09 21.29 2.07
N LEU A 31 29.56 21.70 3.23
CA LEU A 31 28.23 21.27 3.69
C LEU A 31 27.13 21.74 2.74
N GLN A 32 27.21 22.99 2.28
CA GLN A 32 26.29 23.56 1.32
C GLN A 32 26.33 22.80 -0.01
N ASN A 33 27.54 22.57 -0.54
CA ASN A 33 27.73 21.85 -1.79
C ASN A 33 27.17 20.42 -1.69
N LYS A 34 27.40 19.74 -0.56
CA LYS A 34 26.83 18.42 -0.31
C LYS A 34 25.31 18.47 -0.28
N PHE A 35 24.71 19.42 0.44
CA PHE A 35 23.26 19.59 0.51
C PHE A 35 22.65 19.87 -0.87
N ASN A 36 23.24 20.78 -1.64
CA ASN A 36 22.74 21.18 -2.96
C ASN A 36 22.78 20.03 -3.97
N LYS A 37 23.72 19.10 -3.84
CA LYS A 37 23.85 17.92 -4.72
C LYS A 37 22.90 16.78 -4.40
N ILE A 38 22.17 16.85 -3.29
CA ILE A 38 21.17 15.81 -2.97
C ILE A 38 20.09 15.83 -4.04
N VAL A 39 19.90 14.68 -4.67
CA VAL A 39 18.85 14.36 -5.63
C VAL A 39 18.51 12.88 -5.44
N GLN A 40 17.26 12.50 -5.68
CA GLN A 40 16.80 11.13 -5.52
C GLN A 40 17.54 10.22 -6.50
N GLN A 41 18.30 9.27 -5.96
CA GLN A 41 19.02 8.29 -6.77
C GLN A 41 18.07 7.21 -7.29
N PRO A 42 18.37 6.56 -8.43
CA PRO A 42 17.62 5.39 -8.88
C PRO A 42 17.56 4.31 -7.79
N GLY A 43 16.36 3.86 -7.44
CA GLY A 43 16.14 2.86 -6.38
C GLY A 43 16.18 3.39 -4.95
N GLN A 44 16.53 4.65 -4.72
CA GLN A 44 16.43 5.28 -3.39
C GLN A 44 14.96 5.56 -3.05
N SER A 45 14.52 5.09 -1.87
CA SER A 45 13.16 5.36 -1.42
C SER A 45 12.95 6.84 -1.10
N VAL A 46 11.71 7.30 -1.20
CA VAL A 46 11.33 8.66 -0.78
C VAL A 46 11.70 8.92 0.69
N LYS A 47 11.55 7.89 1.54
CA LYS A 47 11.83 7.99 2.98
C LYS A 47 13.33 8.19 3.23
N ASP A 48 14.18 7.44 2.56
CA ASP A 48 15.64 7.55 2.71
C ASP A 48 16.13 8.92 2.21
N LEU A 49 15.57 9.42 1.11
CA LEU A 49 15.85 10.77 0.62
C LEU A 49 15.45 11.84 1.65
N ALA A 50 14.25 11.74 2.23
CA ALA A 50 13.77 12.68 3.24
C ALA A 50 14.68 12.70 4.48
N GLU A 51 15.15 11.53 4.91
CA GLU A 51 16.11 11.38 6.00
C GLU A 51 17.47 11.99 5.65
N GLU A 52 17.99 11.73 4.45
CA GLU A 52 19.26 12.30 3.96
C GLU A 52 19.21 13.84 3.96
N ILE A 53 18.16 14.42 3.39
CA ILE A 53 17.95 15.88 3.35
C ILE A 53 17.83 16.44 4.76
N SER A 54 17.09 15.76 5.64
CA SER A 54 16.94 16.20 7.03
C SER A 54 18.27 16.22 7.77
N ASN A 55 19.06 15.16 7.61
CA ASN A 55 20.38 15.03 8.23
C ASN A 55 21.35 16.08 7.69
N ALA A 56 21.36 16.32 6.37
CA ALA A 56 22.21 17.31 5.75
C ALA A 56 21.84 18.75 6.17
N ALA A 57 20.54 19.09 6.18
CA ALA A 57 20.05 20.38 6.64
C ALA A 57 20.38 20.64 8.13
N ASN A 58 20.19 19.64 9.00
CA ASN A 58 20.50 19.77 10.42
C ASN A 58 21.99 20.01 10.67
N ARG A 59 22.88 19.40 9.87
CA ARG A 59 24.33 19.63 9.91
C ARG A 59 24.71 21.01 9.39
N TYR A 60 24.08 21.45 8.31
CA TYR A 60 24.33 22.77 7.71
C TYR A 60 23.98 23.93 8.67
N PHE A 61 22.88 23.81 9.40
CA PHE A 61 22.42 24.83 10.35
C PHE A 61 22.87 24.63 11.80
N ASN A 62 23.68 23.60 12.09
CA ASN A 62 24.08 23.23 13.46
C ASN A 62 22.87 23.13 14.43
N LYS A 63 21.78 22.48 14.00
CA LYS A 63 20.53 22.38 14.78
C LYS A 63 20.73 21.68 16.14
N GLY A 64 21.83 20.95 16.34
CA GLY A 64 22.12 20.25 17.60
C GLY A 64 21.93 21.09 18.86
N ASN A 65 22.11 22.42 18.81
CA ASN A 65 22.05 23.31 19.99
C ASN A 65 21.30 24.65 19.80
N SER A 66 20.73 24.92 18.62
CA SER A 66 20.11 26.23 18.34
C SER A 66 18.66 26.28 18.83
N LYS A 67 18.42 26.94 19.97
CA LYS A 67 17.06 27.30 20.44
C LYS A 67 16.44 28.48 19.66
N ASN A 68 17.13 29.02 18.65
CA ASN A 68 16.63 30.16 17.89
C ASN A 68 15.48 29.71 16.97
N PRO A 69 14.25 30.24 17.15
CA PRO A 69 13.09 29.85 16.36
C PRO A 69 13.25 30.20 14.87
N GLU A 70 13.94 31.28 14.52
CA GLU A 70 14.14 31.70 13.13
C GLU A 70 15.03 30.72 12.36
N ILE A 71 16.09 30.22 13.01
CA ILE A 71 16.98 29.21 12.44
C ILE A 71 16.21 27.90 12.23
N CYS A 72 15.35 27.53 13.17
CA CYS A 72 14.46 26.37 13.03
C CYS A 72 13.51 26.53 11.84
N THR A 73 12.83 27.67 11.72
CA THR A 73 11.92 27.95 10.60
C THR A 73 12.63 27.94 9.25
N LEU A 74 13.81 28.56 9.16
CA LEU A 74 14.61 28.56 7.94
C LEU A 74 15.07 27.14 7.56
N THR A 75 15.49 26.35 8.55
CA THR A 75 15.90 24.95 8.36
C THR A 75 14.75 24.13 7.77
N GLU A 76 13.54 24.24 8.32
CA GLU A 76 12.38 23.50 7.83
C GLU A 76 11.96 23.95 6.41
N LYS A 77 11.98 25.27 6.12
CA LYS A 77 11.74 25.78 4.77
C LYS A 77 12.75 25.25 3.76
N MET A 78 14.03 25.19 4.12
CA MET A 78 15.07 24.64 3.25
C MET A 78 14.93 23.14 3.04
N LYS A 79 14.61 22.36 4.08
CA LYS A 79 14.30 20.92 3.92
C LYS A 79 13.15 20.73 2.95
N PHE A 80 12.07 21.48 3.13
CA PHE A 80 10.88 21.39 2.31
C PHE A 80 11.17 21.72 0.83
N SER A 81 11.79 22.87 0.57
CA SER A 81 12.14 23.29 -0.79
C SER A 81 13.11 22.30 -1.45
N LYS A 82 14.15 21.87 -0.72
CA LYS A 82 15.14 20.93 -1.26
C LYS A 82 14.54 19.58 -1.56
N PHE A 83 13.65 19.08 -0.69
CA PHE A 83 12.96 17.81 -0.91
C PHE A 83 12.14 17.83 -2.20
N LEU A 84 11.31 18.85 -2.42
CA LEU A 84 10.54 18.98 -3.65
C LEU A 84 11.41 19.07 -4.90
N GLU A 85 12.54 19.76 -4.84
CA GLU A 85 13.49 19.85 -5.95
C GLU A 85 14.13 18.49 -6.27
N SER A 86 14.51 17.76 -5.21
CA SER A 86 15.33 16.54 -5.26
C SER A 86 14.55 15.30 -5.66
N LEU A 87 13.22 15.30 -5.52
CA LEU A 87 12.37 14.19 -5.95
C LEU A 87 12.54 13.88 -7.44
N ARG A 88 12.50 12.59 -7.78
CA ARG A 88 12.45 12.16 -9.18
C ARG A 88 11.21 12.72 -9.91
N PRO A 89 11.29 12.97 -11.24
CA PRO A 89 10.31 13.81 -11.94
C PRO A 89 8.85 13.35 -11.87
N ASP A 90 8.60 12.04 -11.93
CA ASP A 90 7.28 11.40 -11.85
C ASP A 90 6.61 11.66 -10.49
N ILE A 91 7.31 11.37 -9.39
CA ILE A 91 6.82 11.65 -8.02
C ILE A 91 6.65 13.14 -7.80
N ARG A 92 7.65 13.95 -8.21
CA ARG A 92 7.62 15.40 -8.03
C ARG A 92 6.41 16.04 -8.70
N THR A 93 6.04 15.59 -9.89
CA THR A 93 4.86 16.08 -10.60
C THR A 93 3.59 15.79 -9.82
N GLN A 94 3.44 14.56 -9.31
CA GLN A 94 2.28 14.18 -8.51
C GLN A 94 2.16 15.00 -7.22
N VAL A 95 3.27 15.17 -6.49
CA VAL A 95 3.29 15.95 -5.24
C VAL A 95 2.95 17.41 -5.49
N LYS A 96 3.46 18.02 -6.57
CA LYS A 96 3.14 19.41 -6.93
C LYS A 96 1.65 19.64 -7.19
N ILE A 97 0.95 18.65 -7.77
CA ILE A 97 -0.50 18.74 -8.01
C ILE A 97 -1.27 18.86 -6.69
N PHE A 98 -0.85 18.14 -5.65
CA PHE A 98 -1.48 18.20 -4.33
C PHE A 98 -1.12 19.45 -3.52
N GLY A 99 -0.06 20.17 -3.90
CA GLY A 99 0.31 21.45 -3.29
C GLY A 99 0.56 21.39 -1.78
N PRO A 100 1.51 20.56 -1.29
CA PRO A 100 1.78 20.43 0.13
C PRO A 100 2.25 21.76 0.73
N SER A 101 1.87 21.98 1.99
CA SER A 101 2.19 23.19 2.76
C SER A 101 3.42 23.03 3.66
N SER A 102 3.85 21.78 3.88
CA SER A 102 4.93 21.44 4.81
C SER A 102 5.79 20.29 4.30
N PHE A 103 6.99 20.15 4.88
CA PHE A 103 7.89 19.04 4.59
C PHE A 103 7.24 17.68 4.90
N GLU A 104 6.62 17.53 6.06
CA GLU A 104 5.97 16.28 6.48
C GLU A 104 4.85 15.87 5.53
N GLU A 105 4.00 16.83 5.13
CA GLU A 105 2.92 16.59 4.18
C GLU A 105 3.47 16.14 2.82
N ALA A 106 4.51 16.81 2.32
CA ALA A 106 5.15 16.46 1.06
C ALA A 106 5.78 15.06 1.10
N VAL A 107 6.43 14.69 2.20
CA VAL A 107 6.98 13.34 2.39
C VAL A 107 5.87 12.29 2.35
N LYS A 108 4.76 12.51 3.06
CA LYS A 108 3.62 11.59 3.06
C LYS A 108 3.02 11.41 1.66
N GLN A 109 2.81 12.52 0.94
CA GLN A 109 2.29 12.48 -0.44
C GLN A 109 3.26 11.78 -1.39
N ALA A 110 4.56 12.05 -1.28
CA ALA A 110 5.59 11.43 -2.09
C ALA A 110 5.68 9.91 -1.84
N CYS A 111 5.61 9.46 -0.58
CA CYS A 111 5.58 8.04 -0.23
C CYS A 111 4.36 7.34 -0.84
N ASN A 112 3.18 7.97 -0.76
CA ASN A 112 1.97 7.41 -1.38
C ASN A 112 2.11 7.27 -2.89
N ALA A 113 2.70 8.27 -3.56
CA ALA A 113 2.97 8.22 -4.99
C ALA A 113 3.99 7.11 -5.34
N GLU A 114 5.08 6.98 -4.57
CA GLU A 114 6.08 5.91 -4.74
C GLU A 114 5.44 4.52 -4.66
N ILE A 115 4.60 4.28 -3.65
CA ILE A 115 3.85 3.01 -3.52
C ILE A 115 2.95 2.78 -4.72
N ALA A 116 2.21 3.80 -5.17
CA ALA A 116 1.32 3.68 -6.33
C ALA A 116 2.10 3.31 -7.62
N PHE A 117 3.27 3.91 -7.84
CA PHE A 117 4.11 3.59 -8.98
C PHE A 117 4.68 2.18 -8.90
N ASN A 118 5.15 1.76 -7.72
CA ASN A 118 5.67 0.41 -7.52
C ASN A 118 4.57 -0.66 -7.68
N ASN A 119 3.36 -0.39 -7.20
CA ASN A 119 2.22 -1.30 -7.35
C ASN A 119 1.72 -1.39 -8.79
N THR A 120 1.75 -0.29 -9.55
CA THR A 120 1.41 -0.32 -10.98
C THR A 120 2.43 -1.16 -11.77
N ALA A 121 3.71 -1.08 -11.41
CA ALA A 121 4.74 -1.96 -11.98
C ALA A 121 4.53 -3.43 -11.59
N ALA A 122 4.11 -3.71 -10.34
CA ALA A 122 3.81 -5.05 -9.86
C ALA A 122 2.48 -5.63 -10.39
N SER A 123 1.50 -4.79 -10.73
CA SER A 123 0.21 -5.20 -11.32
C SER A 123 0.23 -5.23 -12.85
N SER A 124 1.39 -5.01 -13.48
CA SER A 124 1.60 -5.20 -14.90
C SER A 124 1.67 -6.69 -15.24
N ASN A 125 0.66 -7.46 -14.86
CA ASN A 125 0.33 -8.73 -15.50
C ASN A 125 -0.32 -8.39 -16.84
N VAL A 126 0.46 -7.78 -17.73
CA VAL A 126 0.07 -7.63 -19.13
C VAL A 126 0.11 -9.04 -19.70
N PHE A 127 -1.06 -9.66 -19.81
CA PHE A 127 -1.17 -10.96 -20.47
C PHE A 127 -0.58 -10.84 -21.87
N THR A 128 0.39 -11.69 -22.16
CA THR A 128 0.88 -11.87 -23.51
C THR A 128 -0.29 -12.33 -24.41
N PRO A 129 -0.28 -12.04 -25.72
CA PRO A 129 -1.29 -12.54 -26.64
C PRO A 129 -1.48 -14.07 -26.56
N ALA A 130 -0.42 -14.81 -26.23
CA ALA A 130 -0.47 -16.25 -26.02
C ALA A 130 -1.27 -16.64 -24.76
N GLU A 131 -1.06 -15.95 -23.63
CA GLU A 131 -1.82 -16.20 -22.40
C GLU A 131 -3.30 -15.84 -22.56
N VAL A 132 -3.61 -14.77 -23.31
CA VAL A 132 -4.99 -14.41 -23.67
C VAL A 132 -5.65 -15.53 -24.49
N ASN A 133 -4.93 -16.09 -25.47
CA ASN A 133 -5.44 -17.20 -26.29
C ASN A 133 -5.71 -18.46 -25.47
N ILE A 134 -4.84 -18.79 -24.51
CA ILE A 134 -5.05 -19.93 -23.60
C ILE A 134 -6.29 -19.71 -22.74
N LEU A 135 -6.46 -18.50 -22.19
CA LEU A 135 -7.62 -18.16 -21.37
C LEU A 135 -8.94 -18.26 -22.18
N LEU A 136 -8.92 -17.75 -23.41
CA LEU A 136 -10.06 -17.83 -24.33
C LEU A 136 -10.41 -19.29 -24.68
N ALA A 137 -9.41 -20.11 -24.99
CA ALA A 137 -9.64 -21.54 -25.29
C ALA A 137 -10.33 -22.26 -24.12
N ASN A 138 -9.85 -22.05 -22.89
CA ASN A 138 -10.44 -22.61 -21.68
C ASN A 138 -11.88 -22.10 -21.44
N HIS A 139 -12.13 -20.81 -21.73
CA HIS A 139 -13.46 -20.23 -21.63
C HIS A 139 -14.44 -20.89 -22.60
N PHE A 140 -14.04 -21.05 -23.87
CA PHE A 140 -14.88 -21.70 -24.90
C PHE A 140 -15.17 -23.17 -24.57
N GLU A 141 -14.19 -23.89 -24.03
CA GLU A 141 -14.41 -25.27 -23.60
C GLU A 141 -15.41 -25.36 -22.44
N SER A 142 -15.31 -24.43 -21.49
CA SER A 142 -16.25 -24.34 -20.37
C SER A 142 -17.67 -24.00 -20.83
N CYS A 143 -17.83 -23.04 -21.74
CA CYS A 143 -19.12 -22.72 -22.35
C CYS A 143 -19.75 -23.92 -23.07
N ARG A 144 -18.94 -24.70 -23.79
CA ARG A 144 -19.42 -25.93 -24.45
C ARG A 144 -19.96 -26.95 -23.44
N LYS A 145 -19.25 -27.16 -22.33
CA LYS A 145 -19.69 -28.08 -21.26
C LYS A 145 -21.01 -27.62 -20.63
N ILE A 146 -21.17 -26.31 -20.41
CA ILE A 146 -22.42 -25.73 -19.90
C ILE A 146 -23.58 -26.01 -20.87
N GLU A 147 -23.37 -25.81 -22.16
CA GLU A 147 -24.38 -26.06 -23.19
C GLU A 147 -24.81 -27.54 -23.24
N GLU A 148 -23.86 -28.47 -23.16
CA GLU A 148 -24.15 -29.90 -23.09
C GLU A 148 -24.96 -30.27 -21.84
N LEU A 149 -24.65 -29.68 -20.69
CA LEU A 149 -25.39 -29.89 -19.46
C LEU A 149 -26.81 -29.35 -19.55
N ASN A 150 -27.01 -28.15 -20.14
CA ASN A 150 -28.33 -27.57 -20.35
C ASN A 150 -29.21 -28.49 -21.22
N LYS A 151 -28.67 -29.06 -22.30
CA LYS A 151 -29.40 -30.03 -23.13
C LYS A 151 -29.81 -31.29 -22.36
N LYS A 152 -28.94 -31.80 -21.49
CA LYS A 152 -29.26 -32.96 -20.64
C LYS A 152 -30.39 -32.63 -19.66
N ILE A 153 -30.37 -31.44 -19.06
CA ILE A 153 -31.43 -30.96 -18.15
C ILE A 153 -32.76 -30.83 -18.88
N GLU A 154 -32.78 -30.24 -20.08
CA GLU A 154 -33.99 -30.11 -20.88
C GLU A 154 -34.59 -31.48 -21.21
N ASN A 155 -33.77 -32.42 -21.68
CA ASN A 155 -34.21 -33.79 -21.97
C ASN A 155 -34.82 -34.49 -20.75
N LEU A 156 -34.20 -34.36 -19.57
CA LEU A 156 -34.73 -34.93 -18.33
C LEU A 156 -36.06 -34.28 -17.93
N THR A 157 -36.18 -32.97 -18.11
CA THR A 157 -37.41 -32.22 -17.82
C THR A 157 -38.56 -32.69 -18.73
N GLN A 158 -38.30 -32.87 -20.03
CA GLN A 158 -39.29 -33.39 -20.99
C GLN A 158 -39.73 -34.82 -20.65
N ILE A 159 -38.81 -35.70 -20.26
CA ILE A 159 -39.13 -37.07 -19.81
C ILE A 159 -40.00 -37.04 -18.54
N SER A 160 -39.68 -36.17 -17.57
CA SER A 160 -40.46 -36.03 -16.34
C SER A 160 -41.89 -35.58 -16.63
N VAL A 161 -42.10 -34.61 -17.53
CA VAL A 161 -43.43 -34.14 -17.92
C VAL A 161 -44.20 -35.22 -18.68
N GLY A 162 -43.56 -35.94 -19.60
CA GLY A 162 -44.18 -37.04 -20.36
C GLY A 162 -44.66 -38.20 -19.48
N ASN A 163 -43.92 -38.53 -18.42
CA ASN A 163 -44.30 -39.60 -17.48
C ASN A 163 -45.53 -39.25 -16.61
N HIS A 164 -45.84 -37.97 -16.41
CA HIS A 164 -47.04 -37.56 -15.67
C HIS A 164 -48.31 -37.60 -16.52
N SER A 165 -48.21 -37.54 -17.85
CA SER A 165 -49.37 -37.62 -18.76
C SER A 165 -49.79 -39.06 -19.09
N ALA A 166 -48.92 -40.06 -18.87
CA ALA A 166 -49.20 -41.47 -19.16
C ALA A 166 -49.67 -42.29 -17.93
N SER A 167 -49.88 -41.65 -16.78
CA SER A 167 -50.39 -42.33 -15.59
C SER A 167 -51.90 -42.54 -15.74
N GLU A 168 -52.32 -43.78 -15.99
CA GLU A 168 -53.73 -44.16 -16.15
C GLU A 168 -54.58 -43.73 -14.95
N PRO A 169 -55.85 -43.31 -15.16
CA PRO A 169 -56.74 -42.97 -14.07
C PRO A 169 -57.05 -44.23 -13.26
N TRP A 170 -56.64 -44.22 -11.99
CA TRP A 170 -56.97 -45.22 -10.98
C TRP A 170 -58.41 -45.71 -11.11
N ASP A 171 -58.58 -46.97 -11.51
CA ASP A 171 -59.89 -47.61 -11.67
C ASP A 171 -60.61 -47.65 -10.31
N ARG A 172 -61.62 -46.78 -10.14
CA ARG A 172 -62.40 -46.62 -8.90
C ARG A 172 -63.43 -47.74 -8.69
N SER A 173 -63.45 -48.78 -9.52
CA SER A 173 -64.43 -49.88 -9.42
C SER A 173 -64.15 -50.90 -8.30
N ALA A 174 -63.01 -50.83 -7.60
CA ALA A 174 -62.62 -51.82 -6.59
C ALA A 174 -63.29 -51.69 -5.21
N PHE A 175 -64.09 -50.64 -4.95
CA PHE A 175 -64.81 -50.45 -3.67
C PHE A 175 -66.32 -50.48 -3.87
N ASN A 176 -66.84 -51.64 -4.26
CA ASN A 176 -68.25 -51.95 -4.03
C ASN A 176 -68.34 -53.32 -3.35
N ARG A 177 -68.35 -53.32 -2.02
CA ARG A 177 -68.77 -54.49 -1.23
C ARG A 177 -70.08 -54.14 -0.54
N ASN A 178 -71.09 -54.82 -1.06
CA ASN A 178 -72.51 -54.83 -0.71
C ASN A 178 -72.80 -54.80 0.79
N ASP A 179 -73.86 -54.05 1.12
CA ASP A 179 -74.68 -54.19 2.31
C ASP A 179 -75.39 -55.57 2.39
N HIS A 180 -75.68 -55.95 3.63
CA HIS A 180 -76.70 -56.90 4.15
C HIS A 180 -76.21 -58.21 4.79
N GLY A 181 -76.61 -58.41 6.06
CA GLY A 181 -76.75 -59.74 6.64
C GLY A 181 -76.56 -59.82 8.16
N SER A 182 -77.60 -59.49 8.91
CA SER A 182 -77.79 -59.57 10.38
C SER A 182 -77.25 -60.83 11.08
N SER A 183 -76.79 -60.68 12.33
CA SER A 183 -77.43 -61.22 13.56
C SER A 183 -76.46 -61.30 14.74
N ALA A 184 -76.85 -60.77 15.91
CA ALA A 184 -77.11 -61.55 17.14
C ALA A 184 -77.02 -60.69 18.44
N LEU A 185 -78.01 -60.90 19.32
CA LEU A 185 -78.09 -60.61 20.79
C LEU A 185 -78.35 -59.15 21.18
N ASN A 186 -79.44 -58.77 21.88
CA ASN A 186 -80.42 -59.48 22.73
C ASN A 186 -81.86 -59.02 22.43
#